data_AF-A0A1U9YG92-F1
#
_entry.id   AF-A0A1U9YG92-F1
#
_cell.length_a   1.000
_cell.length_b   1.000
_cell.length_c   1.000
_cell.angle_alpha   90.00
_cell.angle_beta   90.00
_cell.angle_gamma   90.00
#
_symmetry.space_group_name_H-M   'P 1'
#
loop_
_entity.id
_entity.type
_entity.pdbx_description
1 polymer ?
#
loop_
_entity_poly.entity_id
_entity_poly.type
_entity_poly.pdbx_seq_one_letter_code
_entity_poly.pdbx_strand_id
1 'polypeptide(L)'
;METLAASHRLLPANRRFDAAPTCGNSNCRATNVVFGNGRGLNGVSDNGRALTSGSLALVSSGRRWHAVACLSHSSPSLGNCVGFNWCDPVFAVDHSAKFFEAAKKGNLIPLHRSIFSDHLTPVLAYRCLVKEDDRDAPSFLYESVEPGIQSSNVQVFVIHWVRLDQYSSVEEAFNDGMNRLEALVSRVHDIVPPKLAAGSIKLQTGLFGPSLEKSTMTCDEYMKAVLEAKEHILAGDIFQIVLSQRFERRTFADPFEVYRALRIVNPSPYMTYLQARGCILVASSPEILTRVKKNRIINRPLAGTVRRGKTPKEDIMLENQLRNDEKQCAEHIMLVDLGRNDVGKVSKPGSVTVEKLMNIERYSHVMHISSTVTGELLDHLTSWDALRAALPVGTVSGAPKVKAMELIDQLEVTRRGPYSGGFGGISFSGDMDIALALRTIVFPSGSRFDTMFSYKDMNKRREWVAHLQAGAGIVADSVPADEQRECENKAAALARAIDLAESSFIEK
;
A
#
# COMPACT_ATOMS: atom_id res chain seq x y z
N MET A 1 37.72 16.36 -45.42
CA MET A 1 38.09 17.79 -45.41
C MET A 1 37.21 18.50 -44.40
N GLU A 2 37.66 19.63 -43.87
CA GLU A 2 36.92 20.62 -43.07
C GLU A 2 36.17 20.14 -41.81
N THR A 3 36.78 20.44 -40.65
CA THR A 3 36.17 20.48 -39.32
C THR A 3 35.77 21.91 -38.94
N LEU A 4 34.53 22.16 -38.56
CA LEU A 4 34.04 23.33 -37.78
C LEU A 4 32.63 22.95 -37.24
N ALA A 5 32.44 22.58 -35.97
CA ALA A 5 32.35 23.42 -34.77
C ALA A 5 30.98 24.12 -34.58
N ALA A 6 30.13 23.59 -33.69
CA ALA A 6 28.86 24.20 -33.27
C ALA A 6 28.51 23.93 -31.78
N SER A 7 29.08 24.74 -30.88
CA SER A 7 28.64 25.02 -29.50
C SER A 7 27.96 23.93 -28.65
N HIS A 8 28.71 23.30 -27.74
CA HIS A 8 28.12 22.87 -26.46
C HIS A 8 27.75 24.10 -25.61
N ARG A 9 26.51 24.17 -25.11
CA ARG A 9 26.15 25.05 -23.98
C ARG A 9 26.00 24.23 -22.71
N LEU A 10 27.07 24.19 -21.91
CA LEU A 10 27.01 23.76 -20.51
C LEU A 10 26.23 24.82 -19.71
N LEU A 11 25.14 24.43 -19.05
CA LEU A 11 24.48 25.28 -18.06
C LEU A 11 25.25 25.18 -16.73
N PRO A 12 25.70 26.30 -16.13
CA PRO A 12 26.56 26.26 -14.96
C PRO A 12 25.78 25.87 -13.70
N ALA A 13 26.34 24.93 -12.93
CA ALA A 13 25.88 24.61 -11.59
C ALA A 13 26.27 25.74 -10.62
N ASN A 14 25.44 26.79 -10.54
CA ASN A 14 25.44 27.76 -9.44
C ASN A 14 24.13 28.57 -9.44
N ARG A 15 23.17 28.15 -8.60
CA ARG A 15 22.17 29.06 -8.02
C ARG A 15 22.30 28.97 -6.50
N ARG A 16 22.58 30.10 -5.88
CA ARG A 16 22.48 30.26 -4.43
C ARG A 16 21.01 30.11 -4.04
N PHE A 17 20.75 29.59 -2.84
CA PHE A 17 19.48 29.87 -2.18
C PHE A 17 19.54 31.34 -1.71
N ASP A 18 18.95 32.23 -2.48
CA ASP A 18 18.78 33.61 -2.04
C ASP A 18 17.79 33.63 -0.86
N ALA A 19 18.23 34.25 0.24
CA ALA A 19 17.44 34.27 1.48
C ALA A 19 16.20 35.17 1.31
N ALA A 20 15.01 34.58 1.50
CA ALA A 20 13.79 35.36 1.67
C ALA A 20 13.90 36.24 2.94
N PRO A 21 13.35 37.47 2.93
CA PRO A 21 13.78 38.52 3.83
C PRO A 21 13.35 38.34 5.29
N THR A 22 14.22 38.78 6.20
CA THR A 22 13.94 38.90 7.63
C THR A 22 12.87 39.97 7.89
N CYS A 23 11.62 39.56 8.13
CA CYS A 23 10.57 40.46 8.61
C CYS A 23 10.53 40.42 10.15
N GLY A 24 11.39 41.21 10.79
CA GLY A 24 11.50 41.28 12.24
C GLY A 24 10.66 42.41 12.86
N ASN A 25 9.58 42.03 13.56
CA ASN A 25 8.92 42.77 14.65
C ASN A 25 7.70 41.94 15.12
N SER A 26 7.22 41.96 16.37
CA SER A 26 7.77 42.29 17.70
C SER A 26 6.58 42.20 18.66
N ASN A 27 6.77 41.74 19.91
CA ASN A 27 5.70 41.44 20.89
C ASN A 27 4.91 40.15 20.55
N CYS A 28 4.36 39.40 21.51
CA CYS A 28 4.17 39.71 22.94
C CYS A 28 5.03 38.85 23.89
N ARG A 29 5.29 39.40 25.08
CA ARG A 29 5.79 38.66 26.26
C ARG A 29 4.63 38.00 27.02
N ALA A 30 4.94 37.07 27.91
CA ALA A 30 3.99 36.49 28.87
C ALA A 30 3.58 37.46 29.99
N THR A 31 2.40 37.28 30.59
CA THR A 31 2.15 37.15 32.05
C THR A 31 0.65 36.98 32.40
N ASN A 32 0.37 36.17 33.43
CA ASN A 32 -0.65 36.31 34.52
C ASN A 32 -2.16 36.49 34.18
N VAL A 33 -3.10 35.59 34.57
CA VAL A 33 -3.70 35.24 35.91
C VAL A 33 -4.94 36.11 36.26
N VAL A 34 -5.81 35.66 37.21
CA VAL A 34 -7.03 36.33 37.81
C VAL A 34 -8.35 36.09 37.06
N PHE A 35 -9.52 35.74 37.65
CA PHE A 35 -9.93 35.01 38.89
C PHE A 35 -11.47 34.70 38.80
N GLY A 36 -12.04 33.84 39.68
CA GLY A 36 -13.50 33.80 39.97
C GLY A 36 -14.10 32.40 40.14
N ASN A 37 -14.00 31.75 41.31
CA ASN A 37 -14.96 31.77 42.43
C ASN A 37 -16.30 31.03 42.22
N GLY A 38 -16.46 29.88 42.89
CA GLY A 38 -17.73 29.14 43.03
C GLY A 38 -17.67 28.07 44.12
N ARG A 39 -18.39 28.29 45.23
CA ARG A 39 -18.53 27.37 46.39
C ARG A 39 -19.36 26.13 45.95
N GLY A 40 -19.17 24.89 46.40
CA GLY A 40 -18.40 24.33 47.52
C GLY A 40 -19.34 23.87 48.66
N LEU A 41 -19.32 22.58 49.06
CA LEU A 41 -19.94 22.09 50.31
C LEU A 41 -19.52 20.65 50.72
N ASN A 42 -19.45 20.46 52.03
CA ASN A 42 -18.90 19.37 52.86
C ASN A 42 -19.58 17.99 52.78
N GLY A 43 -18.90 16.96 53.32
CA GLY A 43 -19.49 15.75 53.90
C GLY A 43 -18.89 14.41 53.45
N VAL A 44 -18.44 13.43 54.25
CA VAL A 44 -17.90 13.27 55.62
C VAL A 44 -17.86 11.73 55.88
N SER A 45 -16.76 11.24 56.49
CA SER A 45 -16.59 9.95 57.21
C SER A 45 -16.80 8.57 56.53
N ASP A 46 -15.77 7.73 56.74
CA ASP A 46 -15.83 6.37 57.34
C ASP A 46 -15.92 5.04 56.54
N ASN A 47 -14.84 4.27 56.71
CA ASN A 47 -14.79 2.87 57.13
C ASN A 47 -15.59 1.77 56.38
N GLY A 48 -14.85 0.97 55.60
CA GLY A 48 -14.44 -0.33 56.14
C GLY A 48 -14.79 -1.63 55.39
N ARG A 49 -13.78 -2.53 55.36
CA ARG A 49 -13.81 -3.99 55.09
C ARG A 49 -14.13 -4.47 53.66
N ALA A 50 -13.49 -5.60 53.33
CA ALA A 50 -13.69 -6.35 52.10
C ALA A 50 -14.80 -7.41 52.26
N LEU A 51 -15.39 -7.82 51.14
CA LEU A 51 -16.25 -9.00 51.02
C LEU A 51 -15.93 -9.76 49.72
N THR A 52 -15.88 -11.08 49.82
CA THR A 52 -15.58 -11.99 48.69
C THR A 52 -16.84 -12.74 48.25
N SER A 53 -17.36 -12.40 47.07
CA SER A 53 -18.26 -13.23 46.26
C SER A 53 -18.30 -12.65 44.82
N GLY A 54 -18.58 -13.40 43.76
CA GLY A 54 -18.92 -14.82 43.68
C GLY A 54 -20.35 -15.05 43.20
N SER A 55 -20.58 -14.96 41.89
CA SER A 55 -21.84 -15.34 41.22
C SER A 55 -21.58 -15.93 39.84
N LEU A 56 -22.21 -17.07 39.54
CA LEU A 56 -22.31 -17.63 38.20
C LEU A 56 -23.44 -16.93 37.42
N ALA A 57 -23.34 -16.94 36.10
CA ALA A 57 -24.50 -16.97 35.21
C ALA A 57 -24.30 -18.11 34.20
N LEU A 58 -25.28 -19.03 34.13
CA LEU A 58 -25.18 -20.25 33.33
C LEU A 58 -26.47 -20.40 32.51
N VAL A 59 -26.37 -20.39 31.19
CA VAL A 59 -27.45 -20.80 30.28
C VAL A 59 -26.85 -21.74 29.23
N SER A 60 -27.54 -22.84 28.93
CA SER A 60 -26.99 -23.94 28.16
C SER A 60 -27.90 -24.36 26.98
N SER A 61 -27.29 -24.59 25.82
CA SER A 61 -27.65 -25.60 24.81
C SER A 61 -26.86 -25.33 23.50
N GLY A 62 -26.34 -26.32 22.78
CA GLY A 62 -26.12 -27.71 23.18
C GLY A 62 -25.93 -28.66 21.99
N ARG A 63 -24.66 -29.02 21.67
CA ARG A 63 -24.28 -30.24 20.92
C ARG A 63 -22.76 -30.50 20.97
N ARG A 64 -22.40 -31.66 21.52
CA ARG A 64 -21.14 -32.42 21.30
C ARG A 64 -21.02 -32.82 19.81
N TRP A 65 -19.89 -33.18 19.21
CA TRP A 65 -18.44 -33.23 19.53
C TRP A 65 -17.70 -32.75 18.22
N HIS A 66 -16.40 -32.90 17.89
CA HIS A 66 -15.21 -33.64 18.35
C HIS A 66 -13.94 -32.81 18.08
N ALA A 67 -12.78 -33.21 18.63
CA ALA A 67 -11.46 -32.82 18.12
C ALA A 67 -10.84 -33.97 17.32
N VAL A 68 -10.09 -33.66 16.25
CA VAL A 68 -9.26 -34.61 15.51
C VAL A 68 -7.84 -34.05 15.46
N ALA A 69 -6.89 -34.76 16.04
CA ALA A 69 -5.47 -34.46 15.91
C ALA A 69 -4.86 -35.24 14.75
N CYS A 70 -3.96 -34.61 14.00
CA CYS A 70 -3.05 -35.30 13.07
C CYS A 70 -1.61 -34.94 13.44
N LEU A 71 -0.74 -35.95 13.58
CA LEU A 71 0.64 -35.84 14.05
C LEU A 71 1.62 -36.10 12.91
N SER A 72 2.35 -35.08 12.47
CA SER A 72 3.57 -35.22 11.65
C SER A 72 4.21 -33.84 11.39
N HIS A 73 5.54 -33.65 11.42
CA HIS A 73 6.63 -34.53 11.88
C HIS A 73 7.83 -33.65 12.34
N SER A 74 8.90 -34.25 12.86
CA SER A 74 9.98 -33.59 13.61
C SER A 74 11.03 -32.81 12.80
N SER A 75 11.74 -31.90 13.48
CA SER A 75 12.93 -31.15 13.03
C SER A 75 14.15 -32.05 12.72
N PRO A 76 15.26 -31.45 12.22
CA PRO A 76 16.40 -31.28 13.14
C PRO A 76 17.03 -29.86 13.13
N SER A 77 18.09 -29.69 13.92
CA SER A 77 18.55 -28.47 14.57
C SER A 77 19.80 -27.79 13.99
N LEU A 78 20.12 -26.62 14.59
CA LEU A 78 21.42 -25.92 14.70
C LEU A 78 21.90 -24.98 13.57
N GLY A 79 22.28 -23.77 14.01
CA GLY A 79 22.88 -22.69 13.19
C GLY A 79 22.78 -21.33 13.91
N ASN A 80 23.72 -21.02 14.81
CA ASN A 80 23.67 -19.78 15.60
C ASN A 80 23.96 -18.52 14.75
N CYS A 81 22.93 -17.74 14.45
CA CYS A 81 23.04 -16.39 13.90
C CYS A 81 22.06 -15.44 14.60
N VAL A 82 22.52 -14.26 15.03
CA VAL A 82 21.69 -13.27 15.74
C VAL A 82 20.81 -12.51 14.73
N GLY A 83 19.67 -13.11 14.39
CA GLY A 83 18.60 -12.45 13.65
C GLY A 83 17.63 -11.75 14.61
N PHE A 84 17.22 -10.52 14.29
CA PHE A 84 16.05 -9.92 14.93
C PHE A 84 14.78 -10.68 14.52
N ASN A 85 14.31 -11.58 15.39
CA ASN A 85 12.94 -12.08 15.34
C ASN A 85 12.00 -10.95 15.78
N TRP A 86 10.94 -10.72 14.99
CA TRP A 86 9.89 -9.76 15.32
C TRP A 86 8.81 -10.33 16.24
N CYS A 87 8.91 -11.62 16.57
CA CYS A 87 7.98 -12.35 17.43
C CYS A 87 8.74 -13.15 18.50
N ASP A 88 8.99 -12.53 19.66
CA ASP A 88 9.14 -13.23 20.93
C ASP A 88 7.95 -12.81 21.83
N PRO A 89 7.22 -13.73 22.48
CA PRO A 89 6.14 -13.36 23.39
C PRO A 89 6.73 -12.77 24.68
N VAL A 90 6.70 -11.44 24.81
CA VAL A 90 7.42 -10.71 25.86
C VAL A 90 6.78 -10.88 27.24
N PHE A 91 7.29 -11.84 28.00
CA PHE A 91 7.51 -11.61 29.44
C PHE A 91 8.66 -10.61 29.59
N ALA A 92 8.36 -9.41 30.11
CA ALA A 92 9.28 -8.36 30.58
C ALA A 92 10.75 -8.43 30.08
N VAL A 93 10.96 -8.21 28.78
CA VAL A 93 12.31 -7.97 28.24
C VAL A 93 12.57 -6.47 28.34
N ASP A 94 13.61 -6.10 29.07
CA ASP A 94 13.94 -4.70 29.33
C ASP A 94 14.25 -3.93 28.02
N HIS A 95 13.43 -2.90 27.75
CA HIS A 95 13.60 -2.01 26.61
C HIS A 95 14.93 -1.25 26.67
N SER A 96 15.44 -0.96 27.87
CA SER A 96 16.74 -0.31 28.09
C SER A 96 17.87 -1.14 27.47
N ALA A 97 18.02 -2.41 27.87
CA ALA A 97 19.09 -3.28 27.38
C ALA A 97 19.12 -3.38 25.84
N LYS A 98 17.96 -3.56 25.20
CA LYS A 98 17.84 -3.60 23.72
C LYS A 98 18.16 -2.25 23.08
N PHE A 99 17.74 -1.12 23.67
CA PHE A 99 18.04 0.22 23.20
C PHE A 99 19.55 0.54 23.27
N PHE A 100 20.20 0.26 24.40
CA PHE A 100 21.65 0.46 24.57
C PHE A 100 22.51 -0.46 23.69
N GLU A 101 22.00 -1.62 23.25
CA GLU A 101 22.67 -2.43 22.23
C GLU A 101 22.48 -1.86 20.81
N ALA A 102 21.26 -1.39 20.48
CA ALA A 102 20.96 -0.75 19.20
C ALA A 102 21.74 0.56 19.01
N ALA A 103 21.92 1.35 20.08
CA ALA A 103 22.67 2.60 20.07
C ALA A 103 24.15 2.45 19.68
N LYS A 104 24.72 1.27 19.88
CA LYS A 104 26.10 0.94 19.44
C LYS A 104 26.18 0.63 17.93
N LYS A 105 25.04 0.51 17.25
CA LYS A 105 24.92 0.06 15.85
C LYS A 105 24.30 1.11 14.91
N GLY A 106 23.58 2.11 15.43
CA GLY A 106 22.96 3.16 14.62
C GLY A 106 22.38 4.33 15.42
N ASN A 107 22.22 5.46 14.73
CA ASN A 107 21.72 6.72 15.30
C ASN A 107 20.18 6.79 15.45
N LEU A 108 19.44 5.92 14.76
CA LEU A 108 17.98 5.92 14.75
C LEU A 108 17.45 4.60 15.34
N ILE A 109 16.77 4.68 16.49
CA ILE A 109 16.32 3.50 17.25
C ILE A 109 14.79 3.52 17.41
N PRO A 110 14.08 2.43 17.09
CA PRO A 110 12.66 2.31 17.39
C PRO A 110 12.47 1.89 18.86
N LEU A 111 11.85 2.76 19.65
CA LEU A 111 11.13 2.34 20.86
C LEU A 111 9.71 1.95 20.47
N HIS A 112 9.14 0.93 21.11
CA HIS A 112 7.79 0.46 20.79
C HIS A 112 7.08 -0.12 22.00
N ARG A 113 5.74 -0.02 22.02
CA ARG A 113 4.86 -0.75 22.94
C ARG A 113 3.77 -1.47 22.16
N SER A 114 3.51 -2.73 22.51
CA SER A 114 2.31 -3.44 22.08
C SER A 114 1.13 -3.03 22.97
N ILE A 115 -0.02 -2.74 22.36
CA ILE A 115 -1.30 -2.53 23.07
C ILE A 115 -2.35 -3.54 22.57
N PHE A 116 -3.37 -3.79 23.40
CA PHE A 116 -4.51 -4.62 23.01
C PHE A 116 -5.34 -3.96 21.91
N SER A 117 -5.75 -4.72 20.90
CA SER A 117 -6.48 -4.19 19.73
C SER A 117 -8.00 -4.09 19.94
N ASP A 118 -8.50 -4.58 21.07
CA ASP A 118 -9.91 -4.94 21.33
C ASP A 118 -10.93 -3.81 21.11
N HIS A 119 -10.49 -2.55 21.20
CA HIS A 119 -11.32 -1.36 20.99
C HIS A 119 -10.91 -0.52 19.76
N LEU A 120 -9.80 -0.85 19.11
CA LEU A 120 -9.22 -0.07 18.03
C LEU A 120 -8.87 -0.97 16.84
N THR A 121 -9.67 -0.86 15.78
CA THR A 121 -9.20 -1.28 14.46
C THR A 121 -8.04 -0.36 14.02
N PRO A 122 -7.11 -0.83 13.16
CA PRO A 122 -6.02 0.03 12.66
C PRO A 122 -6.52 1.32 12.00
N VAL A 123 -7.68 1.25 11.35
CA VAL A 123 -8.38 2.38 10.72
C VAL A 123 -8.75 3.47 11.75
N LEU A 124 -9.14 3.06 12.96
CA LEU A 124 -9.44 3.98 14.07
C LEU A 124 -8.15 4.48 14.72
N ALA A 125 -7.20 3.61 15.04
CA ALA A 125 -5.92 3.99 15.65
C ALA A 125 -5.15 5.02 14.78
N TYR A 126 -5.10 4.84 13.45
CA TYR A 126 -4.55 5.83 12.53
C TYR A 126 -5.28 7.18 12.60
N ARG A 127 -6.63 7.17 12.65
CA ARG A 127 -7.45 8.39 12.77
C ARG A 127 -7.36 9.05 14.16
N CYS A 128 -6.95 8.34 15.20
CA CYS A 128 -6.59 8.92 16.50
C CYS A 128 -5.18 9.56 16.48
N LEU A 129 -4.21 8.92 15.82
CA LEU A 129 -2.85 9.44 15.72
C LEU A 129 -2.76 10.73 14.89
N VAL A 130 -3.41 10.77 13.72
CA VAL A 130 -3.37 11.92 12.80
C VAL A 130 -4.36 13.01 13.22
N LYS A 131 -3.85 14.01 13.96
CA LYS A 131 -4.56 15.27 14.23
C LYS A 131 -4.69 16.10 12.94
N GLU A 132 -5.76 16.90 12.83
CA GLU A 132 -6.16 17.57 11.57
C GLU A 132 -5.21 18.68 11.06
N ASP A 133 -4.24 19.09 11.87
CA ASP A 133 -3.23 20.11 11.55
C ASP A 133 -1.78 19.60 11.63
N ASP A 134 -1.54 18.37 12.09
CA ASP A 134 -0.18 17.85 12.34
C ASP A 134 0.43 17.23 11.06
N ARG A 135 0.51 18.06 10.00
CA ARG A 135 0.66 17.63 8.59
C ARG A 135 2.02 17.03 8.24
N ASP A 136 3.06 17.35 9.02
CA ASP A 136 4.42 16.84 8.82
C ASP A 136 4.79 15.77 9.88
N ALA A 137 3.85 15.34 10.74
CA ALA A 137 4.10 14.27 11.71
C ALA A 137 4.05 12.88 11.02
N PRO A 138 5.15 12.10 10.99
CA PRO A 138 5.22 10.80 10.31
C PRO A 138 4.45 9.71 11.08
N SER A 139 3.11 9.74 10.98
CA SER A 139 2.19 8.83 11.67
C SER A 139 1.93 7.56 10.85
N PHE A 140 2.82 6.59 10.97
CA PHE A 140 2.63 5.26 10.36
C PHE A 140 2.00 4.29 11.36
N LEU A 141 1.02 3.50 10.90
CA LEU A 141 0.50 2.38 11.66
C LEU A 141 0.64 1.09 10.85
N TYR A 142 1.39 0.14 11.38
CA TYR A 142 1.55 -1.19 10.81
C TYR A 142 0.62 -2.16 11.52
N GLU A 143 -0.32 -2.75 10.77
CA GLU A 143 -1.02 -3.97 11.19
C GLU A 143 -0.25 -5.16 10.61
N SER A 144 0.17 -6.09 11.48
CA SER A 144 0.65 -7.40 11.04
C SER A 144 -0.46 -8.42 11.27
N VAL A 145 -1.11 -8.88 10.19
CA VAL A 145 -2.00 -10.05 10.24
C VAL A 145 -1.18 -11.27 9.84
N GLU A 146 -0.52 -11.92 10.81
CA GLU A 146 0.09 -13.23 10.57
C GLU A 146 -1.02 -14.27 10.37
N PRO A 147 -1.10 -14.99 9.22
CA PRO A 147 -2.17 -15.95 8.95
C PRO A 147 -1.93 -17.27 9.72
N GLY A 148 -2.16 -17.25 11.03
CA GLY A 148 -2.21 -18.46 11.84
C GLY A 148 -3.34 -19.39 11.40
N ILE A 149 -3.05 -20.69 11.32
CA ILE A 149 -3.99 -21.72 10.81
C ILE A 149 -5.28 -21.84 11.68
N GLN A 150 -5.27 -21.30 12.91
CA GLN A 150 -6.40 -21.35 13.85
C GLN A 150 -6.80 -19.99 14.46
N SER A 151 -5.95 -18.97 14.40
CA SER A 151 -6.28 -17.60 14.85
C SER A 151 -5.37 -16.54 14.21
N SER A 152 -5.93 -15.37 13.92
CA SER A 152 -5.18 -14.15 13.59
C SER A 152 -4.93 -13.33 14.85
N ASN A 153 -3.68 -13.29 15.33
CA ASN A 153 -3.31 -12.48 16.49
C ASN A 153 -3.12 -11.01 16.08
N VAL A 154 -4.15 -10.18 16.24
CA VAL A 154 -4.06 -8.74 15.94
C VAL A 154 -3.38 -8.02 17.12
N GLN A 155 -2.11 -7.65 16.93
CA GLN A 155 -1.35 -6.83 17.88
C GLN A 155 -1.11 -5.44 17.28
N VAL A 156 -1.36 -4.39 18.06
CA VAL A 156 -1.13 -3.00 17.65
C VAL A 156 0.17 -2.51 18.27
N PHE A 157 1.16 -2.21 17.43
CA PHE A 157 2.44 -1.65 17.86
C PHE A 157 2.43 -0.13 17.72
N VAL A 158 2.55 0.55 18.86
CA VAL A 158 2.82 1.97 18.95
C VAL A 158 4.34 2.15 18.90
N ILE A 159 4.87 2.87 17.91
CA ILE A 159 6.31 3.01 17.66
C ILE A 159 6.72 4.49 17.71
N HIS A 160 7.81 4.79 18.42
CA HIS A 160 8.46 6.10 18.43
C HIS A 160 9.94 5.96 18.01
N TRP A 161 10.37 6.75 17.03
CA TRP A 161 11.74 6.73 16.53
C TRP A 161 12.60 7.78 17.24
N VAL A 162 13.59 7.31 18.01
CA VAL A 162 14.55 8.16 18.72
C VAL A 162 15.78 8.39 17.85
N ARG A 163 16.21 9.65 17.75
CA ARG A 163 17.44 10.10 17.08
C ARG A 163 18.50 10.45 18.12
N LEU A 164 19.59 9.68 18.22
CA LEU A 164 20.63 9.93 19.23
C LEU A 164 21.34 11.28 19.00
N ASP A 165 21.48 11.72 17.75
CA ASP A 165 22.09 12.99 17.34
C ASP A 165 21.34 14.26 17.82
N GLN A 166 20.24 14.10 18.57
CA GLN A 166 19.49 15.18 19.20
C GLN A 166 19.72 15.30 20.72
N TYR A 167 20.55 14.44 21.31
CA TYR A 167 20.75 14.35 22.77
C TYR A 167 22.24 14.32 23.14
N SER A 168 22.53 14.65 24.40
CA SER A 168 23.89 14.69 24.97
C SER A 168 24.38 13.31 25.42
N SER A 169 23.46 12.40 25.77
CA SER A 169 23.77 11.00 26.09
C SER A 169 22.70 10.03 25.59
N VAL A 170 23.07 8.75 25.48
CA VAL A 170 22.13 7.67 25.11
C VAL A 170 21.07 7.45 26.20
N GLU A 171 21.41 7.76 27.47
CA GLU A 171 20.48 7.68 28.61
C GLU A 171 19.43 8.80 28.56
N GLU A 172 19.84 10.01 28.19
CA GLU A 172 18.93 11.14 27.93
C GLU A 172 17.98 10.80 26.76
N ALA A 173 18.54 10.29 25.65
CA ALA A 173 17.77 9.85 24.49
C ALA A 173 16.76 8.73 24.81
N PHE A 174 17.15 7.74 25.64
CA PHE A 174 16.26 6.67 26.09
C PHE A 174 15.11 7.22 26.93
N ASN A 175 15.42 8.06 27.93
CA ASN A 175 14.42 8.58 28.87
C ASN A 175 13.41 9.51 28.18
N ASP A 176 13.85 10.46 27.34
CA ASP A 176 12.92 11.30 26.59
C ASP A 176 12.18 10.51 25.50
N GLY A 177 12.86 9.58 24.83
CA GLY A 177 12.24 8.65 23.88
C GLY A 177 11.10 7.81 24.50
N MET A 178 11.30 7.32 25.72
CA MET A 178 10.27 6.63 26.49
C MET A 178 9.15 7.57 26.91
N ASN A 179 9.44 8.76 27.43
CA ASN A 179 8.41 9.76 27.77
C ASN A 179 7.53 10.14 26.56
N ARG A 180 8.14 10.28 25.38
CA ARG A 180 7.43 10.53 24.12
C ARG A 180 6.62 9.33 23.65
N LEU A 181 7.12 8.10 23.83
CA LEU A 181 6.36 6.88 23.56
C LEU A 181 5.13 6.77 24.48
N GLU A 182 5.30 6.99 25.80
CA GLU A 182 4.20 6.99 26.77
C GLU A 182 3.14 8.04 26.39
N ALA A 183 3.54 9.28 26.11
CA ALA A 183 2.63 10.34 25.68
C ALA A 183 1.88 10.00 24.36
N LEU A 184 2.51 9.23 23.48
CA LEU A 184 1.89 8.76 22.23
C LEU A 184 0.95 7.55 22.47
N VAL A 185 1.25 6.69 23.45
CA VAL A 185 0.36 5.62 23.92
C VAL A 185 -0.87 6.20 24.63
N SER A 186 -0.71 7.17 25.54
CA SER A 186 -1.83 7.90 26.16
C SER A 186 -2.72 8.54 25.10
N ARG A 187 -2.15 9.22 24.10
CA ARG A 187 -2.92 9.75 22.94
C ARG A 187 -3.75 8.69 22.22
N VAL A 188 -3.32 7.43 22.17
CA VAL A 188 -4.10 6.34 21.52
C VAL A 188 -5.24 5.85 22.41
N HIS A 189 -5.08 5.87 23.75
CA HIS A 189 -6.12 5.47 24.69
C HIS A 189 -7.15 6.58 25.01
N ASP A 190 -6.70 7.84 25.14
CA ASP A 190 -7.52 8.95 25.62
C ASP A 190 -8.42 9.60 24.53
N ILE A 191 -8.17 9.28 23.25
CA ILE A 191 -8.96 9.85 22.15
C ILE A 191 -10.27 9.09 21.99
N VAL A 192 -11.38 9.81 22.20
CA VAL A 192 -12.71 9.41 21.74
C VAL A 192 -12.63 9.18 20.22
N PRO A 193 -12.78 7.94 19.72
CA PRO A 193 -12.53 7.65 18.31
C PRO A 193 -13.53 8.41 17.43
N PRO A 194 -13.08 9.02 16.31
CA PRO A 194 -13.96 9.81 15.48
C PRO A 194 -15.10 8.96 14.93
N LYS A 195 -16.34 9.46 15.07
CA LYS A 195 -17.56 8.76 14.64
C LYS A 195 -17.59 8.62 13.11
N LEU A 196 -16.98 7.55 12.60
CA LEU A 196 -17.07 7.17 11.20
C LEU A 196 -18.54 6.90 10.86
N ALA A 197 -18.98 7.34 9.69
CA ALA A 197 -20.30 6.98 9.17
C ALA A 197 -20.36 5.44 9.05
N ALA A 198 -21.28 4.79 9.77
CA ALA A 198 -21.36 3.32 9.80
C ALA A 198 -21.49 2.75 8.39
N GLY A 199 -22.46 3.27 7.64
CA GLY A 199 -22.86 2.78 6.32
C GLY A 199 -23.70 1.50 6.43
N SER A 200 -24.57 1.28 5.45
CA SER A 200 -25.26 0.00 5.27
C SER A 200 -24.89 -0.56 3.89
N ILE A 201 -24.69 -1.88 3.81
CA ILE A 201 -24.23 -2.56 2.60
C ILE A 201 -25.20 -3.67 2.27
N LYS A 202 -25.86 -3.56 1.11
CA LYS A 202 -26.47 -4.71 0.44
C LYS A 202 -25.35 -5.41 -0.33
N LEU A 203 -25.00 -6.63 0.06
CA LEU A 203 -23.86 -7.39 -0.51
C LEU A 203 -24.14 -7.95 -1.92
N GLN A 204 -24.52 -7.07 -2.85
CA GLN A 204 -24.66 -7.33 -4.28
C GLN A 204 -23.42 -6.78 -5.00
N THR A 205 -22.28 -7.43 -4.78
CA THR A 205 -20.98 -7.05 -5.37
C THR A 205 -20.90 -7.32 -6.88
N GLY A 206 -21.74 -8.21 -7.41
CA GLY A 206 -21.81 -8.57 -8.84
C GLY A 206 -22.68 -7.67 -9.72
N LEU A 207 -23.24 -6.57 -9.19
CA LEU A 207 -23.84 -5.52 -10.02
C LEU A 207 -22.75 -4.52 -10.40
N PHE A 208 -22.55 -4.28 -11.69
CA PHE A 208 -21.73 -3.17 -12.17
C PHE A 208 -22.56 -1.87 -12.18
N GLY A 209 -21.88 -0.73 -12.01
CA GLY A 209 -22.50 0.59 -12.12
C GLY A 209 -22.77 1.00 -13.57
N PRO A 210 -23.16 2.27 -13.82
CA PRO A 210 -23.20 2.83 -15.17
C PRO A 210 -21.81 2.80 -15.83
N SER A 211 -21.79 2.80 -17.16
CA SER A 211 -20.57 2.87 -17.97
C SER A 211 -19.75 4.14 -17.66
N LEU A 212 -18.43 4.06 -17.80
CA LEU A 212 -17.52 5.19 -17.57
C LEU A 212 -17.51 6.11 -18.80
N GLU A 213 -18.53 6.96 -18.91
CA GLU A 213 -18.77 7.86 -20.07
C GLU A 213 -17.63 8.86 -20.36
N LYS A 214 -16.83 9.21 -19.34
CA LYS A 214 -15.70 10.13 -19.48
C LYS A 214 -14.37 9.37 -19.45
N SER A 215 -13.67 9.41 -20.57
CA SER A 215 -12.28 8.94 -20.72
C SER A 215 -11.40 10.05 -21.27
N THR A 216 -10.09 10.00 -21.03
CA THR A 216 -9.11 10.88 -21.67
C THR A 216 -8.96 10.63 -23.17
N MET A 217 -9.40 9.46 -23.66
CA MET A 217 -9.43 9.09 -25.08
C MET A 217 -10.80 8.50 -25.40
N THR A 218 -11.37 8.85 -26.55
CA THR A 218 -12.54 8.15 -27.09
C THR A 218 -12.20 6.69 -27.44
N CYS A 219 -13.25 5.89 -27.62
CA CYS A 219 -13.14 4.50 -28.06
C CYS A 219 -12.32 4.38 -29.36
N ASP A 220 -12.63 5.21 -30.36
CA ASP A 220 -11.98 5.20 -31.67
C ASP A 220 -10.51 5.64 -31.60
N GLU A 221 -10.18 6.65 -30.79
CA GLU A 221 -8.79 7.09 -30.57
C GLU A 221 -7.93 6.01 -29.93
N TYR A 222 -8.48 5.26 -28.96
CA TYR A 222 -7.76 4.13 -28.35
C TYR A 222 -7.66 2.94 -29.29
N MET A 223 -8.73 2.59 -30.03
CA MET A 223 -8.64 1.54 -31.05
C MET A 223 -7.61 1.88 -32.12
N LYS A 224 -7.50 3.16 -32.51
CA LYS A 224 -6.43 3.63 -33.39
C LYS A 224 -5.05 3.46 -32.75
N ALA A 225 -4.87 3.85 -31.49
CA ALA A 225 -3.59 3.68 -30.79
C ALA A 225 -3.18 2.20 -30.65
N VAL A 226 -4.15 1.30 -30.47
CA VAL A 226 -3.93 -0.16 -30.49
C VAL A 226 -3.49 -0.64 -31.88
N LEU A 227 -4.11 -0.15 -32.97
CA LEU A 227 -3.66 -0.47 -34.33
C LEU A 227 -2.24 0.05 -34.61
N GLU A 228 -1.94 1.29 -34.20
CA GLU A 228 -0.61 1.92 -34.36
C GLU A 228 0.47 1.15 -33.57
N ALA A 229 0.15 0.71 -32.34
CA ALA A 229 0.98 -0.23 -31.58
C ALA A 229 1.19 -1.58 -32.28
N LYS A 230 0.18 -2.11 -32.97
CA LYS A 230 0.32 -3.37 -33.71
C LYS A 230 1.22 -3.25 -34.93
N GLU A 231 1.23 -2.12 -35.63
CA GLU A 231 2.19 -1.89 -36.73
C GLU A 231 3.64 -1.91 -36.22
N HIS A 232 3.92 -1.33 -35.04
CA HIS A 232 5.24 -1.44 -34.39
C HIS A 232 5.59 -2.88 -33.99
N ILE A 233 4.60 -3.71 -33.63
CA ILE A 233 4.83 -5.15 -33.35
C ILE A 233 5.14 -5.90 -34.65
N LEU A 234 4.42 -5.63 -35.74
CA LEU A 234 4.66 -6.24 -37.05
C LEU A 234 5.99 -5.80 -37.68
N ALA A 235 6.44 -4.57 -37.41
CA ALA A 235 7.76 -4.06 -37.78
C ALA A 235 8.92 -4.65 -36.94
N GLY A 236 8.62 -5.26 -35.78
CA GLY A 236 9.60 -5.85 -34.88
C GLY A 236 10.26 -4.86 -33.90
N ASP A 237 9.73 -3.64 -33.73
CA ASP A 237 10.19 -2.69 -32.70
C ASP A 237 9.92 -3.21 -31.27
N ILE A 238 8.81 -3.93 -31.11
CA ILE A 238 8.29 -4.47 -29.86
C ILE A 238 7.62 -5.83 -30.07
N PHE A 239 7.55 -6.65 -29.02
CA PHE A 239 6.76 -7.88 -28.95
C PHE A 239 5.40 -7.65 -28.27
N GLN A 240 5.37 -6.75 -27.27
CA GLN A 240 4.17 -6.35 -26.53
C GLN A 240 4.32 -4.91 -26.03
N ILE A 241 3.21 -4.19 -25.96
CA ILE A 241 3.09 -2.87 -25.33
C ILE A 241 1.79 -2.82 -24.52
N VAL A 242 1.82 -2.21 -23.33
CA VAL A 242 0.63 -2.09 -22.46
C VAL A 242 0.09 -0.67 -22.53
N LEU A 243 -0.95 -0.44 -23.33
CA LEU A 243 -1.60 0.87 -23.49
C LEU A 243 -2.75 1.04 -22.48
N SER A 244 -2.90 2.24 -21.93
CA SER A 244 -3.87 2.54 -20.87
C SER A 244 -4.74 3.78 -21.14
N GLN A 245 -5.98 3.72 -20.63
CA GLN A 245 -6.95 4.81 -20.63
C GLN A 245 -7.19 5.30 -19.20
N ARG A 246 -7.45 6.60 -19.04
CA ARG A 246 -7.91 7.18 -17.78
C ARG A 246 -9.36 7.62 -17.88
N PHE A 247 -10.20 7.07 -17.02
CA PHE A 247 -11.60 7.45 -16.86
C PHE A 247 -11.78 8.47 -15.73
N GLU A 248 -12.73 9.40 -15.88
CA GLU A 248 -13.18 10.34 -14.84
C GLU A 248 -14.50 9.85 -14.25
N ARG A 249 -14.54 9.60 -12.94
CA ARG A 249 -15.80 9.42 -12.18
C ARG A 249 -15.89 10.54 -11.14
N ARG A 250 -16.98 11.30 -11.14
CA ARG A 250 -17.24 12.32 -10.10
C ARG A 250 -18.03 11.72 -8.95
N THR A 251 -17.81 12.18 -7.72
CA THR A 251 -18.51 11.65 -6.54
C THR A 251 -18.60 12.65 -5.40
N PHE A 252 -19.60 12.49 -4.52
CA PHE A 252 -19.69 13.21 -3.25
C PHE A 252 -19.26 12.36 -2.03
N ALA A 253 -18.77 11.14 -2.26
CA ALA A 253 -18.17 10.29 -1.23
C ALA A 253 -16.75 10.79 -0.90
N ASP A 254 -16.33 10.70 0.37
CA ASP A 254 -14.94 10.99 0.72
C ASP A 254 -14.02 9.88 0.19
N PRO A 255 -12.79 10.17 -0.26
CA PRO A 255 -11.81 9.15 -0.64
C PRO A 255 -11.59 8.06 0.42
N PHE A 256 -11.77 8.36 1.70
CA PHE A 256 -11.71 7.38 2.80
C PHE A 256 -12.96 6.49 2.88
N GLU A 257 -14.14 6.99 2.50
CA GLU A 257 -15.36 6.19 2.31
C GLU A 257 -15.21 5.26 1.09
N VAL A 258 -14.67 5.77 -0.01
CA VAL A 258 -14.33 4.97 -1.21
C VAL A 258 -13.28 3.90 -0.88
N TYR A 259 -12.26 4.22 -0.07
CA TYR A 259 -11.31 3.21 0.42
C TYR A 259 -12.00 2.10 1.23
N ARG A 260 -12.88 2.47 2.16
CA ARG A 260 -13.65 1.49 2.95
C ARG A 260 -14.47 0.56 2.07
N ALA A 261 -15.08 1.08 1.01
CA ALA A 261 -15.82 0.30 0.02
C ALA A 261 -14.90 -0.57 -0.86
N LEU A 262 -13.76 -0.06 -1.33
CA LEU A 262 -12.82 -0.78 -2.20
C LEU A 262 -12.30 -2.07 -1.55
N ARG A 263 -12.02 -2.05 -0.24
CA ARG A 263 -11.61 -3.24 0.53
C ARG A 263 -12.65 -4.38 0.54
N ILE A 264 -13.92 -4.06 0.26
CA ILE A 264 -15.03 -5.02 0.21
C ILE A 264 -15.30 -5.48 -1.24
N VAL A 265 -15.19 -4.57 -2.22
CA VAL A 265 -15.41 -4.87 -3.65
C VAL A 265 -14.23 -5.66 -4.25
N ASN A 266 -13.00 -5.30 -3.90
CA ASN A 266 -11.79 -5.98 -4.35
C ASN A 266 -10.75 -6.03 -3.22
N PRO A 267 -10.84 -6.99 -2.29
CA PRO A 267 -9.75 -7.28 -1.36
C PRO A 267 -8.52 -7.81 -2.13
N SER A 268 -7.34 -7.24 -1.88
CA SER A 268 -6.07 -7.67 -2.49
C SER A 268 -4.93 -7.51 -1.46
N PRO A 269 -3.74 -8.14 -1.66
CA PRO A 269 -2.68 -8.13 -0.64
C PRO A 269 -2.15 -6.74 -0.29
N TYR A 270 -2.18 -5.79 -1.25
CA TYR A 270 -1.70 -4.43 -1.06
C TYR A 270 -2.85 -3.43 -1.17
N MET A 271 -3.55 -3.23 -0.05
CA MET A 271 -4.53 -2.16 0.10
C MET A 271 -3.84 -0.93 0.68
N THR A 272 -4.11 0.26 0.15
CA THR A 272 -3.45 1.49 0.59
C THR A 272 -4.37 2.70 0.49
N TYR A 273 -4.28 3.52 1.53
CA TYR A 273 -4.88 4.85 1.60
C TYR A 273 -3.78 5.85 1.91
N LEU A 274 -3.23 6.50 0.88
CA LEU A 274 -2.11 7.41 1.02
C LEU A 274 -2.54 8.84 0.69
N GLN A 275 -2.42 9.74 1.66
CA GLN A 275 -2.56 11.18 1.42
C GLN A 275 -1.17 11.74 1.11
N ALA A 276 -0.96 12.15 -0.13
CA ALA A 276 0.27 12.77 -0.59
C ALA A 276 0.04 14.27 -0.83
N ARG A 277 1.14 15.00 -1.03
CA ARG A 277 1.08 16.38 -1.50
C ARG A 277 0.51 16.40 -2.93
N GLY A 278 -0.58 17.12 -3.16
CA GLY A 278 -1.27 17.24 -4.45
C GLY A 278 -2.29 16.13 -4.82
N CYS A 279 -2.33 14.98 -4.14
CA CYS A 279 -3.31 13.93 -4.40
C CYS A 279 -3.54 12.95 -3.23
N ILE A 280 -4.68 12.26 -3.26
CA ILE A 280 -4.97 11.09 -2.40
C ILE A 280 -5.03 9.85 -3.28
N LEU A 281 -4.30 8.80 -2.90
CA LEU A 281 -4.31 7.49 -3.56
C LEU A 281 -5.17 6.51 -2.75
N VAL A 282 -6.06 5.81 -3.45
CA VAL A 282 -6.92 4.76 -2.89
C VAL A 282 -6.72 3.51 -3.74
N ALA A 283 -5.96 2.54 -3.23
CA ALA A 283 -5.47 1.41 -4.00
C ALA A 283 -5.84 0.05 -3.39
N SER A 284 -6.02 -0.94 -4.26
CA SER A 284 -6.08 -2.36 -3.88
C SER A 284 -5.42 -3.22 -4.95
N SER A 285 -4.08 -3.31 -4.88
CA SER A 285 -3.26 -3.95 -5.90
C SER A 285 -3.01 -5.45 -5.60
N PRO A 286 -3.09 -6.33 -6.62
CA PRO A 286 -2.72 -7.73 -6.49
C PRO A 286 -1.20 -8.00 -6.58
N GLU A 287 -0.42 -7.08 -7.16
CA GLU A 287 0.89 -7.37 -7.77
C GLU A 287 2.08 -6.68 -7.06
N ILE A 288 3.22 -7.37 -7.02
CA ILE A 288 4.47 -6.87 -6.43
C ILE A 288 5.30 -6.19 -7.53
N LEU A 289 5.64 -4.92 -7.35
CA LEU A 289 6.58 -4.23 -8.24
C LEU A 289 8.01 -4.70 -7.96
N THR A 290 8.44 -4.58 -6.71
CA THR A 290 9.71 -5.15 -6.23
C THR A 290 9.66 -5.32 -4.72
N ARG A 291 10.09 -6.49 -4.24
CA ARG A 291 10.36 -6.76 -2.84
C ARG A 291 11.82 -7.15 -2.68
N VAL A 292 12.49 -6.63 -1.66
CA VAL A 292 13.85 -7.04 -1.25
C VAL A 292 13.80 -7.38 0.23
N LYS A 293 14.19 -8.60 0.60
CA LYS A 293 14.19 -9.05 2.01
C LYS A 293 15.46 -9.83 2.31
N LYS A 294 16.27 -9.38 3.28
CA LYS A 294 17.60 -9.95 3.62
C LYS A 294 18.47 -10.17 2.37
N ASN A 295 18.71 -9.09 1.61
CA ASN A 295 19.42 -9.08 0.32
C ASN A 295 18.83 -9.96 -0.80
N ARG A 296 17.70 -10.66 -0.59
CA ARG A 296 17.03 -11.42 -1.65
C ARG A 296 15.96 -10.58 -2.34
N ILE A 297 16.14 -10.36 -3.64
CA ILE A 297 15.19 -9.70 -4.53
C ILE A 297 14.09 -10.70 -4.88
N ILE A 298 12.85 -10.23 -4.92
CA ILE A 298 11.66 -11.00 -5.30
C ILE A 298 10.82 -10.16 -6.26
N ASN A 299 10.58 -10.70 -7.46
CA ASN A 299 9.61 -10.20 -8.43
C ASN A 299 8.52 -11.29 -8.63
N ARG A 300 7.27 -10.87 -8.75
CA ARG A 300 6.11 -11.75 -8.93
C ARG A 300 5.20 -11.18 -10.02
N PRO A 301 5.45 -11.51 -11.31
CA PRO A 301 4.50 -11.18 -12.36
C PRO A 301 3.21 -11.98 -12.17
N LEU A 302 2.09 -11.34 -12.50
CA LEU A 302 0.77 -11.94 -12.56
C LEU A 302 0.18 -11.74 -13.97
N ALA A 303 -0.36 -12.80 -14.55
CA ALA A 303 -1.10 -12.76 -15.81
C ALA A 303 -2.35 -13.66 -15.72
N GLY A 304 -3.16 -13.76 -16.77
CA GLY A 304 -4.25 -14.73 -16.84
C GLY A 304 -5.33 -14.55 -15.77
N THR A 305 -6.25 -13.61 -15.98
CA THR A 305 -7.31 -13.31 -14.99
C THR A 305 -8.59 -14.07 -15.30
N VAL A 306 -8.99 -15.01 -14.45
CA VAL A 306 -10.28 -15.72 -14.56
C VAL A 306 -11.08 -15.61 -13.27
N ARG A 307 -12.40 -15.47 -13.37
CA ARG A 307 -13.31 -15.42 -12.21
C ARG A 307 -13.26 -16.73 -11.41
N ARG A 308 -13.53 -16.67 -10.10
CA ARG A 308 -13.78 -17.89 -9.31
C ARG A 308 -15.07 -18.59 -9.77
N GLY A 309 -15.10 -19.91 -9.64
CA GLY A 309 -16.30 -20.72 -9.85
C GLY A 309 -17.31 -20.56 -8.71
N LYS A 310 -18.61 -20.67 -9.02
CA LYS A 310 -19.69 -20.69 -8.02
C LYS A 310 -19.76 -22.03 -7.28
N THR A 311 -19.11 -23.08 -7.81
CA THR A 311 -18.95 -24.39 -7.19
C THR A 311 -17.49 -24.84 -7.29
N PRO A 312 -17.00 -25.74 -6.41
CA PRO A 312 -15.63 -26.27 -6.51
C PRO A 312 -15.34 -26.97 -7.85
N LYS A 313 -16.35 -27.59 -8.48
CA LYS A 313 -16.21 -28.21 -9.81
C LYS A 313 -16.01 -27.18 -10.91
N GLU A 314 -16.78 -26.09 -10.87
CA GLU A 314 -16.61 -24.96 -11.80
C GLU A 314 -15.27 -24.26 -11.59
N ASP A 315 -14.81 -24.11 -10.35
CA ASP A 315 -13.54 -23.46 -10.01
C ASP A 315 -12.33 -24.26 -10.54
N ILE A 316 -12.34 -25.58 -10.40
CA ILE A 316 -11.31 -26.48 -10.97
C ILE A 316 -11.39 -26.51 -12.50
N MET A 317 -12.59 -26.42 -13.09
CA MET A 317 -12.76 -26.33 -14.54
C MET A 317 -12.15 -25.03 -15.10
N LEU A 318 -12.44 -23.90 -14.46
CA LEU A 318 -11.91 -22.58 -14.84
C LEU A 318 -10.39 -22.50 -14.64
N GLU A 319 -9.85 -23.10 -13.58
CA GLU A 319 -8.41 -23.29 -13.39
C GLU A 319 -7.77 -24.09 -14.52
N ASN A 320 -8.37 -25.22 -14.90
CA ASN A 320 -7.85 -26.08 -15.96
C ASN A 320 -8.01 -25.44 -17.35
N GLN A 321 -9.01 -24.58 -17.57
CA GLN A 321 -9.10 -23.77 -18.78
C GLN A 321 -7.95 -22.75 -18.81
N LEU A 322 -7.74 -21.98 -17.74
CA LEU A 322 -6.67 -21.00 -17.64
C LEU A 322 -5.26 -21.62 -17.77
N ARG A 323 -5.04 -22.80 -17.20
CA ARG A 323 -3.76 -23.53 -17.26
C ARG A 323 -3.42 -24.04 -18.66
N ASN A 324 -4.41 -24.26 -19.52
CA ASN A 324 -4.25 -24.75 -20.89
C ASN A 324 -4.54 -23.69 -21.96
N ASP A 325 -4.71 -22.42 -21.56
CA ASP A 325 -4.80 -21.29 -22.47
C ASP A 325 -3.38 -20.94 -22.96
N GLU A 326 -3.09 -21.32 -24.20
CA GLU A 326 -1.75 -21.14 -24.80
C GLU A 326 -1.36 -19.65 -24.90
N LYS A 327 -2.32 -18.74 -25.11
CA LYS A 327 -2.05 -17.29 -25.16
C LYS A 327 -1.69 -16.77 -23.78
N GLN A 328 -2.49 -17.07 -22.76
CA GLN A 328 -2.23 -16.61 -21.38
C GLN A 328 -0.94 -17.22 -20.81
N CYS A 329 -0.61 -18.47 -21.17
CA CYS A 329 0.66 -19.08 -20.78
C CYS A 329 1.86 -18.46 -21.50
N ALA A 330 1.75 -18.15 -22.80
CA ALA A 330 2.81 -17.48 -23.56
C ALA A 330 3.09 -16.06 -23.05
N GLU A 331 2.04 -15.26 -22.81
CA GLU A 331 2.17 -13.93 -22.19
C GLU A 331 2.85 -14.02 -20.82
N HIS A 332 2.39 -14.95 -19.97
CA HIS A 332 2.98 -15.15 -18.63
C HIS A 332 4.45 -15.56 -18.66
N ILE A 333 4.86 -16.40 -19.62
CA ILE A 333 6.27 -16.79 -19.80
C ILE A 333 7.12 -15.58 -20.22
N MET A 334 6.64 -14.75 -21.15
CA MET A 334 7.34 -13.51 -21.53
C MET A 334 7.49 -12.56 -20.33
N LEU A 335 6.45 -12.41 -19.50
CA LEU A 335 6.48 -11.60 -18.28
C LEU A 335 7.45 -12.16 -17.22
N VAL A 336 7.59 -13.49 -17.12
CA VAL A 336 8.63 -14.14 -16.31
C VAL A 336 10.03 -13.81 -16.82
N ASP A 337 10.26 -13.82 -18.13
CA ASP A 337 11.57 -13.51 -18.70
C ASP A 337 11.95 -12.03 -18.59
N LEU A 338 10.97 -11.11 -18.66
CA LEU A 338 11.18 -9.71 -18.27
C LEU A 338 11.54 -9.59 -16.78
N GLY A 339 10.84 -10.31 -15.90
CA GLY A 339 11.16 -10.38 -14.47
C GLY A 339 12.57 -10.93 -14.21
N ARG A 340 13.01 -11.96 -14.94
CA ARG A 340 14.38 -12.51 -14.89
C ARG A 340 15.41 -11.50 -15.39
N ASN A 341 15.10 -10.74 -16.44
CA ASN A 341 15.97 -9.69 -16.96
C ASN A 341 16.14 -8.54 -15.95
N ASP A 342 15.05 -8.08 -15.32
CA ASP A 342 15.07 -7.00 -14.33
C ASP A 342 15.79 -7.41 -13.03
N VAL A 343 15.48 -8.59 -12.47
CA VAL A 343 16.19 -9.15 -11.31
C VAL A 343 17.67 -9.39 -11.63
N GLY A 344 17.96 -9.90 -12.84
CA GLY A 344 19.33 -10.22 -13.27
C GLY A 344 20.28 -9.03 -13.38
N LYS A 345 19.78 -7.81 -13.66
CA LYS A 345 20.61 -6.58 -13.74
C LYS A 345 21.32 -6.22 -12.42
N VAL A 346 20.75 -6.66 -11.30
CA VAL A 346 21.17 -6.27 -9.94
C VAL A 346 21.52 -7.47 -9.03
N SER A 347 21.44 -8.69 -9.57
CA SER A 347 21.71 -9.92 -8.83
C SER A 347 23.12 -10.47 -9.08
N LYS A 348 23.64 -11.23 -8.12
CA LYS A 348 24.89 -11.99 -8.26
C LYS A 348 24.77 -12.99 -9.43
N PRO A 349 25.79 -13.14 -10.30
CA PRO A 349 25.77 -14.10 -11.39
C PRO A 349 25.40 -15.52 -10.92
N GLY A 350 24.47 -16.17 -11.61
CA GLY A 350 23.98 -17.52 -11.26
C GLY A 350 22.94 -17.58 -10.12
N SER A 351 22.69 -16.50 -9.38
CA SER A 351 21.69 -16.52 -8.27
C SER A 351 20.23 -16.39 -8.72
N VAL A 352 19.98 -16.04 -9.99
CA VAL A 352 18.63 -15.79 -10.51
C VAL A 352 17.88 -17.08 -10.75
N THR A 353 16.78 -17.29 -10.02
CA THR A 353 15.98 -18.53 -10.03
C THR A 353 14.49 -18.24 -10.18
N VAL A 354 13.76 -19.16 -10.84
CA VAL A 354 12.30 -19.15 -10.89
C VAL A 354 11.79 -20.25 -9.95
N GLU A 355 11.47 -19.89 -8.72
CA GLU A 355 11.10 -20.85 -7.66
C GLU A 355 9.71 -21.46 -7.87
N LYS A 356 8.82 -20.69 -8.51
CA LYS A 356 7.47 -21.10 -8.87
C LYS A 356 7.19 -20.58 -10.27
N LEU A 357 6.73 -21.47 -11.15
CA LEU A 357 6.39 -21.19 -12.53
C LEU A 357 4.94 -21.62 -12.79
N MET A 358 4.12 -20.75 -13.36
CA MET A 358 2.73 -21.02 -13.76
C MET A 358 1.88 -21.68 -12.65
N ASN A 359 2.01 -21.14 -11.43
CA ASN A 359 1.19 -21.53 -10.29
C ASN A 359 -0.12 -20.74 -10.28
N ILE A 360 -1.24 -21.36 -9.89
CA ILE A 360 -2.55 -20.68 -9.87
C ILE A 360 -2.81 -20.15 -8.46
N GLU A 361 -2.75 -18.83 -8.29
CA GLU A 361 -3.09 -18.13 -7.05
C GLU A 361 -4.57 -17.71 -7.07
N ARG A 362 -5.32 -18.15 -6.06
CA ARG A 362 -6.78 -17.93 -5.95
C ARG A 362 -7.06 -16.85 -4.91
N TYR A 363 -7.79 -15.83 -5.31
CA TYR A 363 -8.28 -14.73 -4.47
C TYR A 363 -9.80 -14.88 -4.29
N SER A 364 -10.43 -13.92 -3.61
CA SER A 364 -11.87 -13.97 -3.26
C SER A 364 -12.81 -14.03 -4.47
N HIS A 365 -12.44 -13.38 -5.57
CA HIS A 365 -13.32 -13.21 -6.75
C HIS A 365 -12.67 -13.60 -8.09
N VAL A 366 -11.34 -13.67 -8.14
CA VAL A 366 -10.54 -14.07 -9.31
C VAL A 366 -9.45 -15.07 -8.93
N MET A 367 -8.89 -15.75 -9.92
CA MET A 367 -7.63 -16.46 -9.86
C MET A 367 -6.68 -15.93 -10.95
N HIS A 368 -5.38 -16.03 -10.69
CA HIS A 368 -4.31 -15.53 -11.56
C HIS A 368 -3.23 -16.60 -11.77
N ILE A 369 -2.60 -16.59 -12.94
CA ILE A 369 -1.32 -17.27 -13.15
C ILE A 369 -0.24 -16.43 -12.45
N SER A 370 0.53 -17.05 -11.55
CA SER A 370 1.66 -16.44 -10.86
C SER A 370 2.96 -17.19 -11.13
N SER A 371 4.05 -16.43 -11.10
CA SER A 371 5.41 -16.98 -10.98
C SER A 371 6.18 -16.20 -9.93
N THR A 372 7.24 -16.76 -9.37
CA THR A 372 8.12 -16.07 -8.42
C THR A 372 9.55 -16.17 -8.90
N VAL A 373 10.08 -15.03 -9.35
CA VAL A 373 11.47 -14.86 -9.79
C VAL A 373 12.25 -14.25 -8.62
N THR A 374 13.38 -14.83 -8.27
CA THR A 374 14.23 -14.35 -7.18
C THR A 374 15.70 -14.28 -7.58
N GLY A 375 16.47 -13.48 -6.87
CA GLY A 375 17.92 -13.35 -7.04
C GLY A 375 18.56 -12.79 -5.78
N GLU A 376 19.86 -13.00 -5.61
CA GLU A 376 20.63 -12.42 -4.50
C GLU A 376 21.22 -11.09 -4.95
N LEU A 377 20.89 -9.98 -4.28
CA LEU A 377 21.38 -8.64 -4.57
C LEU A 377 22.91 -8.59 -4.50
N LEU A 378 23.55 -7.91 -5.45
CA LEU A 378 24.99 -7.64 -5.43
C LEU A 378 25.38 -6.87 -4.15
N ASP A 379 26.48 -7.26 -3.50
CA ASP A 379 26.85 -6.77 -2.15
C ASP A 379 27.17 -5.26 -2.06
N HIS A 380 27.31 -4.58 -3.21
CA HIS A 380 27.54 -3.15 -3.33
C HIS A 380 26.29 -2.35 -3.77
N LEU A 381 25.15 -3.02 -3.96
CA LEU A 381 23.88 -2.41 -4.37
C LEU A 381 22.88 -2.37 -3.22
N THR A 382 21.89 -1.50 -3.35
CA THR A 382 20.80 -1.33 -2.38
C THR A 382 19.45 -1.73 -2.97
N SER A 383 18.42 -1.82 -2.13
CA SER A 383 17.03 -2.01 -2.58
C SER A 383 16.54 -0.88 -3.50
N TRP A 384 17.10 0.33 -3.39
CA TRP A 384 16.82 1.43 -4.34
C TRP A 384 17.33 1.14 -5.75
N ASP A 385 18.44 0.42 -5.88
CA ASP A 385 19.00 0.04 -7.18
C ASP A 385 18.19 -1.11 -7.81
N ALA A 386 17.71 -2.05 -6.99
CA ALA A 386 16.73 -3.05 -7.43
C ALA A 386 15.40 -2.41 -7.88
N LEU A 387 14.90 -1.42 -7.14
CA LEU A 387 13.70 -0.65 -7.53
C LEU A 387 13.94 0.09 -8.86
N ARG A 388 15.11 0.72 -9.04
CA ARG A 388 15.49 1.42 -10.28
C ARG A 388 15.58 0.46 -11.47
N ALA A 389 16.06 -0.76 -11.28
CA ALA A 389 16.17 -1.77 -12.34
C ALA A 389 14.79 -2.33 -12.76
N ALA A 390 13.87 -2.47 -11.82
CA ALA A 390 12.53 -2.98 -12.08
C ALA A 390 11.57 -1.95 -12.68
N LEU A 391 11.69 -0.66 -12.32
CA LEU A 391 10.76 0.39 -12.75
C LEU A 391 10.84 0.72 -14.26
N PRO A 392 9.69 0.91 -14.94
CA PRO A 392 8.39 0.27 -14.68
C PRO A 392 8.45 -1.22 -15.06
N VAL A 393 7.63 -2.06 -14.44
CA VAL A 393 7.66 -3.51 -14.69
C VAL A 393 7.01 -3.89 -16.03
N GLY A 394 7.33 -5.07 -16.55
CA GLY A 394 6.86 -5.55 -17.86
C GLY A 394 5.34 -5.58 -18.02
N THR A 395 4.61 -6.01 -16.98
CA THR A 395 3.13 -6.11 -16.92
C THR A 395 2.38 -4.79 -17.14
N VAL A 396 3.08 -3.65 -17.11
CA VAL A 396 2.51 -2.32 -17.35
C VAL A 396 3.29 -1.49 -18.37
N SER A 397 4.29 -2.07 -19.04
CA SER A 397 5.11 -1.36 -20.05
C SER A 397 5.15 -2.13 -21.36
N GLY A 398 5.92 -3.21 -21.42
CA GLY A 398 6.04 -4.06 -22.59
C GLY A 398 7.45 -4.61 -22.79
N ALA A 399 7.71 -5.12 -23.98
CA ALA A 399 8.96 -5.74 -24.38
C ALA A 399 9.34 -5.33 -25.82
N PRO A 400 10.56 -4.86 -26.09
CA PRO A 400 11.59 -4.42 -25.13
C PRO A 400 11.13 -3.19 -24.32
N LYS A 401 11.36 -3.22 -22.99
CA LYS A 401 10.83 -2.23 -22.02
C LYS A 401 11.04 -0.77 -22.44
N VAL A 402 12.26 -0.41 -22.88
CA VAL A 402 12.59 0.98 -23.25
C VAL A 402 11.78 1.43 -24.47
N LYS A 403 11.69 0.60 -25.52
CA LYS A 403 10.96 0.96 -26.73
C LYS A 403 9.45 1.03 -26.49
N ALA A 404 8.91 0.12 -25.68
CA ALA A 404 7.51 0.18 -25.26
C ALA A 404 7.20 1.47 -24.47
N MET A 405 8.12 1.97 -23.62
CA MET A 405 7.94 3.25 -22.92
C MET A 405 7.96 4.47 -23.87
N GLU A 406 8.84 4.48 -24.88
CA GLU A 406 8.85 5.55 -25.90
C GLU A 406 7.52 5.64 -26.63
N LEU A 407 6.97 4.49 -27.01
CA LEU A 407 5.68 4.40 -27.71
C LEU A 407 4.50 4.72 -26.78
N ILE A 408 4.56 4.37 -25.49
CA ILE A 408 3.57 4.78 -24.49
C ILE A 408 3.50 6.31 -24.36
N ASP A 409 4.64 7.01 -24.28
CA ASP A 409 4.66 8.49 -24.15
C ASP A 409 4.24 9.22 -25.45
N GLN A 410 4.19 8.50 -26.58
CA GLN A 410 3.69 8.99 -27.88
C GLN A 410 2.18 8.69 -28.09
N LEU A 411 1.72 7.52 -27.65
CA LEU A 411 0.35 7.03 -27.88
C LEU A 411 -0.63 7.39 -26.75
N GLU A 412 -0.17 7.60 -25.51
CA GLU A 412 -1.02 8.00 -24.39
C GLU A 412 -1.12 9.52 -24.23
N VAL A 413 -2.33 10.07 -24.39
CA VAL A 413 -2.59 11.52 -24.34
C VAL A 413 -2.37 12.18 -22.98
N THR A 414 -2.08 11.43 -21.90
CA THR A 414 -1.70 12.01 -20.60
C THR A 414 -0.66 11.16 -19.86
N ARG A 415 0.26 11.84 -19.16
CA ARG A 415 1.18 11.21 -18.21
C ARG A 415 0.43 10.38 -17.16
N ARG A 416 0.86 9.12 -16.99
CA ARG A 416 0.27 8.13 -16.06
C ARG A 416 0.26 8.55 -14.59
N GLY A 417 1.26 9.33 -14.16
CA GLY A 417 1.37 9.79 -12.77
C GLY A 417 1.58 8.60 -11.82
N PRO A 418 0.71 8.40 -10.80
CA PRO A 418 0.80 7.23 -9.92
C PRO A 418 0.62 5.88 -10.63
N TYR A 419 -0.21 5.81 -11.69
CA TYR A 419 -0.48 4.55 -12.39
C TYR A 419 0.79 3.98 -13.03
N SER A 420 0.96 2.65 -12.99
CA SER A 420 2.18 1.92 -13.39
C SER A 420 3.47 2.23 -12.58
N GLY A 421 3.42 3.21 -11.66
CA GLY A 421 4.41 3.38 -10.59
C GLY A 421 4.21 2.38 -9.45
N GLY A 422 4.62 2.73 -8.23
CA GLY A 422 4.44 1.87 -7.07
C GLY A 422 4.24 2.60 -5.75
N PHE A 423 3.72 1.88 -4.76
CA PHE A 423 3.51 2.35 -3.40
C PHE A 423 3.89 1.24 -2.40
N GLY A 424 4.36 1.60 -1.20
CA GLY A 424 4.80 0.63 -0.20
C GLY A 424 5.80 1.22 0.79
N GLY A 425 6.65 0.36 1.36
CA GLY A 425 7.60 0.72 2.41
C GLY A 425 9.04 0.33 2.10
N ILE A 426 9.98 1.13 2.61
CA ILE A 426 11.41 0.83 2.66
C ILE A 426 11.86 0.97 4.13
N SER A 427 12.53 -0.05 4.63
CA SER A 427 13.05 -0.12 6.00
C SER A 427 14.43 0.53 6.10
N PHE A 428 14.76 1.05 7.29
CA PHE A 428 16.14 1.45 7.61
C PHE A 428 17.13 0.27 7.61
N SER A 429 16.65 -0.99 7.63
CA SER A 429 17.47 -2.20 7.39
C SER A 429 17.82 -2.44 5.92
N GLY A 430 17.29 -1.64 4.99
CA GLY A 430 17.40 -1.86 3.54
C GLY A 430 16.37 -2.84 2.96
N ASP A 431 15.60 -3.56 3.79
CA ASP A 431 14.45 -4.33 3.32
C ASP A 431 13.40 -3.40 2.66
N MET A 432 12.73 -3.87 1.61
CA MET A 432 11.78 -3.10 0.81
C MET A 432 10.59 -3.96 0.38
N ASP A 433 9.41 -3.36 0.36
CA ASP A 433 8.20 -3.98 -0.18
C ASP A 433 7.33 -2.94 -0.91
N ILE A 434 7.41 -2.94 -2.25
CA ILE A 434 6.67 -2.01 -3.12
C ILE A 434 5.66 -2.79 -3.97
N ALA A 435 4.38 -2.46 -3.80
CA ALA A 435 3.28 -2.90 -4.63
C ALA A 435 3.26 -2.12 -5.95
N LEU A 436 2.80 -2.76 -7.02
CA LEU A 436 2.56 -2.10 -8.30
C LEU A 436 1.30 -1.24 -8.22
N ALA A 437 1.31 -0.03 -8.76
CA ALA A 437 0.18 0.90 -8.74
C ALA A 437 -0.90 0.57 -9.80
N LEU A 438 -1.36 -0.68 -9.78
CA LEU A 438 -2.58 -1.15 -10.43
C LEU A 438 -3.79 -0.95 -9.50
N ARG A 439 -5.00 -1.02 -10.07
CA ARG A 439 -6.28 -0.93 -9.33
C ARG A 439 -6.28 0.21 -8.30
N THR A 440 -5.83 1.38 -8.76
CA THR A 440 -5.58 2.57 -7.94
C THR A 440 -6.43 3.73 -8.45
N ILE A 441 -7.19 4.33 -7.54
CA ILE A 441 -7.96 5.55 -7.75
C ILE A 441 -7.10 6.73 -7.30
N VAL A 442 -7.00 7.76 -8.13
CA VAL A 442 -6.29 9.01 -7.81
C VAL A 442 -7.31 10.14 -7.67
N PHE A 443 -7.33 10.79 -6.50
CA PHE A 443 -8.12 12.00 -6.24
C PHE A 443 -7.19 13.22 -6.18
N PRO A 444 -7.17 14.12 -7.18
CA PRO A 444 -6.37 15.35 -7.12
C PRO A 444 -6.86 16.26 -5.98
N SER A 445 -5.94 16.84 -5.18
CA SER A 445 -6.32 17.65 -4.02
C SER A 445 -6.46 19.16 -4.29
N GLY A 446 -5.97 19.64 -5.45
CA GLY A 446 -6.12 21.02 -5.92
C GLY A 446 -4.79 21.73 -6.23
N SER A 447 -4.87 22.99 -6.67
CA SER A 447 -3.79 23.77 -7.31
C SER A 447 -2.59 24.16 -6.41
N ARG A 448 -2.48 23.60 -5.21
CA ARG A 448 -1.39 23.83 -4.25
C ARG A 448 -0.71 22.51 -3.89
N PHE A 449 0.23 22.14 -4.75
CA PHE A 449 1.06 20.91 -4.66
C PHE A 449 1.95 20.85 -3.41
N ASP A 450 1.99 21.90 -2.59
CA ASP A 450 2.62 21.95 -1.27
C ASP A 450 1.69 21.43 -0.15
N THR A 451 0.38 21.35 -0.38
CA THR A 451 -0.61 21.03 0.66
C THR A 451 -1.16 19.60 0.61
N MET A 452 -1.24 18.98 1.79
CA MET A 452 -2.08 17.80 2.04
C MET A 452 -3.53 18.20 2.33
N PHE A 453 -4.47 17.28 2.07
CA PHE A 453 -5.89 17.48 2.37
C PHE A 453 -6.17 17.55 3.87
N SER A 454 -7.26 18.21 4.29
CA SER A 454 -7.60 18.46 5.69
C SER A 454 -9.09 18.24 5.94
N TYR A 455 -9.41 17.59 7.07
CA TYR A 455 -10.73 17.04 7.37
C TYR A 455 -11.65 17.95 8.20
N LYS A 456 -11.21 19.18 8.52
CA LYS A 456 -11.90 20.13 9.42
C LYS A 456 -13.39 20.37 9.09
N ASP A 457 -13.75 20.24 7.82
CA ASP A 457 -15.12 20.43 7.31
C ASP A 457 -15.79 19.10 6.90
N MET A 458 -15.54 17.96 7.56
CA MET A 458 -16.15 16.64 7.20
C MET A 458 -17.68 16.68 7.02
N ASN A 459 -18.37 17.60 7.72
CA ASN A 459 -19.83 17.76 7.63
C ASN A 459 -20.29 18.38 6.28
N LYS A 460 -19.38 18.93 5.47
CA LYS A 460 -19.65 19.46 4.13
C LYS A 460 -19.11 18.49 3.08
N ARG A 461 -20.00 17.68 2.49
CA ARG A 461 -19.65 16.92 1.28
C ARG A 461 -19.31 17.90 0.14
N ARG A 462 -18.30 17.56 -0.65
CA ARG A 462 -17.87 18.31 -1.85
C ARG A 462 -17.81 17.36 -3.04
N GLU A 463 -17.90 17.89 -4.26
CA GLU A 463 -17.59 17.10 -5.45
C GLU A 463 -16.09 16.75 -5.45
N TRP A 464 -15.80 15.47 -5.64
CA TRP A 464 -14.49 14.91 -5.84
C TRP A 464 -14.38 14.36 -7.26
N VAL A 465 -13.23 14.57 -7.88
CA VAL A 465 -12.89 13.98 -9.18
C VAL A 465 -12.00 12.77 -8.93
N ALA A 466 -12.47 11.58 -9.29
CA ALA A 466 -11.73 10.33 -9.20
C ALA A 466 -11.20 9.95 -10.58
N HIS A 467 -9.88 9.81 -10.71
CA HIS A 467 -9.24 9.27 -11.90
C HIS A 467 -9.02 7.77 -11.73
N LEU A 468 -9.57 6.98 -12.66
CA LEU A 468 -9.43 5.53 -12.73
C LEU A 468 -8.59 5.19 -13.95
N GLN A 469 -7.39 4.63 -13.79
CA GLN A 469 -6.53 4.28 -14.93
C GLN A 469 -6.34 2.76 -15.04
N ALA A 470 -6.58 2.24 -16.25
CA ALA A 470 -6.54 0.83 -16.59
C ALA A 470 -5.96 0.64 -18.00
N GLY A 471 -5.33 -0.51 -18.25
CA GLY A 471 -4.66 -0.80 -19.52
C GLY A 471 -4.66 -2.28 -19.88
N ALA A 472 -4.47 -2.56 -21.16
CA ALA A 472 -4.53 -3.88 -21.78
C ALA A 472 -3.21 -4.23 -22.50
N GLY A 473 -2.90 -5.52 -22.61
CA GLY A 473 -1.63 -6.02 -23.16
C GLY A 473 -1.71 -6.24 -24.67
N ILE A 474 -1.20 -5.29 -25.45
CA ILE A 474 -1.32 -5.32 -26.91
C ILE A 474 -0.23 -6.23 -27.51
N VAL A 475 -0.68 -7.24 -28.24
CA VAL A 475 0.12 -8.26 -28.95
C VAL A 475 -0.30 -8.34 -30.43
N ALA A 476 0.44 -9.09 -31.26
CA ALA A 476 0.20 -9.16 -32.71
C ALA A 476 -1.22 -9.66 -33.10
N ASP A 477 -1.85 -10.49 -32.27
CA ASP A 477 -3.21 -11.00 -32.47
C ASP A 477 -4.30 -10.16 -31.78
N SER A 478 -3.96 -9.14 -30.99
CA SER A 478 -4.91 -8.30 -30.24
C SER A 478 -6.02 -7.69 -31.11
N VAL A 479 -7.24 -7.68 -30.60
CA VAL A 479 -8.45 -7.15 -31.28
C VAL A 479 -8.84 -5.84 -30.59
N PRO A 480 -8.71 -4.66 -31.25
CA PRO A 480 -8.87 -3.36 -30.58
C PRO A 480 -10.15 -3.17 -29.75
N ALA A 481 -11.27 -3.75 -30.22
CA ALA A 481 -12.56 -3.69 -29.53
C ALA A 481 -12.66 -4.56 -28.26
N ASP A 482 -11.80 -5.56 -28.11
CA ASP A 482 -11.71 -6.39 -26.90
C ASP A 482 -10.70 -5.80 -25.91
N GLU A 483 -9.60 -5.21 -26.39
CA GLU A 483 -8.62 -4.48 -25.56
C GLU A 483 -9.24 -3.23 -24.90
N GLN A 484 -10.09 -2.51 -25.63
CA GLN A 484 -10.95 -1.43 -25.10
C GLN A 484 -11.84 -1.95 -23.95
N ARG A 485 -12.54 -3.07 -24.19
CA ARG A 485 -13.44 -3.68 -23.20
C ARG A 485 -12.68 -4.21 -21.99
N GLU A 486 -11.42 -4.64 -22.16
CA GLU A 486 -10.55 -5.03 -21.04
C GLU A 486 -10.18 -3.83 -20.16
N CYS A 487 -9.87 -2.67 -20.75
CA CYS A 487 -9.64 -1.43 -20.00
C CYS A 487 -10.87 -1.02 -19.18
N GLU A 488 -12.06 -1.05 -19.80
CA GLU A 488 -13.34 -0.78 -19.15
C GLU A 488 -13.62 -1.77 -18.00
N ASN A 489 -13.48 -3.08 -18.23
CA ASN A 489 -13.69 -4.12 -17.22
C ASN A 489 -12.72 -3.97 -16.03
N LYS A 490 -11.45 -3.64 -16.30
CA LYS A 490 -10.43 -3.39 -15.26
C LYS A 490 -10.74 -2.13 -14.44
N ALA A 491 -11.30 -1.09 -15.06
CA ALA A 491 -11.72 0.14 -14.37
C ALA A 491 -13.05 -0.01 -13.61
N ALA A 492 -13.99 -0.84 -14.10
CA ALA A 492 -15.32 -1.02 -13.54
C ALA A 492 -15.33 -1.51 -12.09
N ALA A 493 -14.33 -2.31 -11.68
CA ALA A 493 -14.15 -2.72 -10.28
C ALA A 493 -13.85 -1.55 -9.33
N LEU A 494 -13.19 -0.49 -9.82
CA LEU A 494 -12.93 0.74 -9.06
C LEU A 494 -14.14 1.67 -9.07
N ALA A 495 -14.83 1.79 -10.22
CA ALA A 495 -16.10 2.51 -10.32
C ALA A 495 -17.13 1.95 -9.32
N ARG A 496 -17.24 0.63 -9.22
CA ARG A 496 -18.13 -0.05 -8.27
C ARG A 496 -17.80 0.23 -6.80
N ALA A 497 -16.53 0.51 -6.47
CA ALA A 497 -16.16 0.94 -5.12
C ALA A 497 -16.61 2.39 -4.82
N ILE A 498 -16.70 3.24 -5.84
CA ILE A 498 -17.30 4.57 -5.72
C ILE A 498 -18.82 4.46 -5.56
N ASP A 499 -19.50 3.70 -6.42
CA ASP A 499 -20.97 3.52 -6.35
C ASP A 499 -21.42 2.94 -4.99
N LEU A 500 -20.65 1.99 -4.45
CA LEU A 500 -20.89 1.43 -3.12
C LEU A 500 -20.69 2.48 -2.01
N ALA A 501 -19.71 3.38 -2.14
CA ALA A 501 -19.52 4.46 -1.17
C ALA A 501 -20.66 5.51 -1.25
N GLU A 502 -21.14 5.84 -2.45
CA GLU A 502 -22.29 6.75 -2.60
C GLU A 502 -23.56 6.16 -1.99
N SER A 503 -23.90 4.91 -2.34
CA SER A 503 -25.09 4.24 -1.81
C SER A 503 -25.00 3.84 -0.33
N SER A 504 -23.81 3.65 0.24
CA SER A 504 -23.65 3.35 1.68
C SER A 504 -23.58 4.60 2.56
N PHE A 505 -23.14 5.76 2.05
CA PHE A 505 -22.81 6.93 2.89
C PHE A 505 -23.51 8.24 2.49
N ILE A 506 -24.18 8.30 1.34
CA ILE A 506 -24.87 9.49 0.83
C ILE A 506 -26.37 9.22 0.65
N GLU A 507 -26.72 8.17 -0.08
CA GLU A 507 -28.10 7.77 -0.38
C GLU A 507 -28.72 7.02 0.81
N LYS A 508 -29.23 7.75 1.80
CA LYS A 508 -29.85 7.21 3.02
C LYS A 508 -31.37 7.15 2.96
#